data_AF-A0A0S6U795-F1
#
_entry.id   AF-A0A0S6U795-F1
#
_cell.length_a   1.000
_cell.length_b   1.000
_cell.length_c   1.000
_cell.angle_alpha   90.00
_cell.angle_beta   90.00
_cell.angle_gamma   90.00
#
_symmetry.space_group_name_H-M   'P 1'
#
loop_
_entity.id
_entity.type
_entity.pdbx_description
1 polymer ?
#
loop_
_entity_poly.entity_id
_entity_poly.type
_entity_poly.pdbx_seq_one_letter_code
_entity_poly.pdbx_strand_id
1 'polypeptide(L)'
;MKKIYRGLIFLIIIIILFIAGGIFVSNKFHQMFLYKENNIGDVLDSYKRVNVFYNGNNYGENHGKSYSKDGYYYGYKWQCVEYVKRFYYEVKGHKMPDVYGNAKDFFDINTEHGHLNKRRGLIQYRNGENEKPKADDLLVFTDTKFGHVVIVTEVGDDYIEVIQQNMGSSSRDKFTLKYKNKKYFIGGKRSPAGWLRKVNYN
;
A
#
# COMPACT_ATOMS: atom_id res chain seq x y z
N MET A 1 -4.65 -59.83 1.21
CA MET A 1 -5.14 -58.84 0.21
C MET A 1 -5.29 -57.42 0.78
N LYS A 2 -6.19 -57.13 1.74
CA LYS A 2 -6.41 -55.75 2.27
C LYS A 2 -5.16 -54.99 2.78
N LYS A 3 -4.15 -55.66 3.36
CA LYS A 3 -2.88 -55.02 3.80
C LYS A 3 -1.99 -54.55 2.65
N ILE A 4 -1.95 -55.28 1.54
CA ILE A 4 -1.12 -54.95 0.36
C ILE A 4 -1.69 -53.71 -0.35
N TYR A 5 -3.03 -53.64 -0.50
CA TYR A 5 -3.69 -52.45 -1.04
C TYR A 5 -3.46 -51.20 -0.17
N ARG A 6 -3.42 -51.33 1.15
CA ARG A 6 -3.11 -50.21 2.07
C ARG A 6 -1.68 -49.67 1.88
N GLY A 7 -0.69 -50.55 1.73
CA GLY A 7 0.70 -50.15 1.46
C GLY A 7 0.87 -49.46 0.11
N LEU A 8 0.21 -49.97 -0.94
CA LEU A 8 0.23 -49.36 -2.27
C LEU A 8 -0.44 -47.98 -2.29
N ILE A 9 -1.59 -47.83 -1.61
CA ILE A 9 -2.27 -46.53 -1.46
C ILE A 9 -1.35 -45.53 -0.74
N PHE A 10 -0.66 -45.95 0.33
CA PHE A 10 0.26 -45.09 1.06
C PHE A 10 1.45 -44.63 0.20
N LEU A 11 2.02 -45.54 -0.61
CA LEU A 11 3.09 -45.21 -1.56
C LEU A 11 2.62 -44.21 -2.63
N ILE A 12 1.42 -44.40 -3.19
CA ILE A 12 0.83 -43.47 -4.17
C ILE A 12 0.64 -42.08 -3.56
N ILE A 13 0.15 -41.99 -2.31
CA ILE A 13 -0.01 -40.71 -1.61
C ILE A 13 1.35 -40.01 -1.44
N ILE A 14 2.40 -40.74 -1.05
CA ILE A 14 3.74 -40.18 -0.93
C ILE A 14 4.23 -39.64 -2.28
N ILE A 15 4.06 -40.39 -3.36
CA ILE A 15 4.45 -39.97 -4.71
C ILE A 15 3.69 -38.70 -5.12
N ILE A 16 2.38 -38.63 -4.88
CA ILE A 16 1.57 -37.44 -5.17
C ILE A 16 2.07 -36.24 -4.36
N LEU A 17 2.35 -36.42 -3.07
CA LEU A 17 2.89 -35.35 -2.21
C LEU A 17 4.27 -34.88 -2.69
N PHE A 18 5.13 -35.80 -3.13
CA PHE A 18 6.43 -35.45 -3.71
C PHE A 18 6.31 -34.67 -5.02
N ILE A 19 5.42 -35.10 -5.93
CA ILE A 19 5.16 -34.39 -7.19
C ILE A 19 4.57 -33.01 -6.91
N ALA A 20 3.55 -32.92 -6.03
CA ALA A 20 2.95 -31.65 -5.64
C ALA A 20 3.96 -30.71 -4.98
N GLY A 21 4.82 -31.25 -4.10
CA GLY A 21 5.92 -30.52 -3.50
C GLY A 21 6.94 -30.02 -4.53
N GLY A 22 7.33 -30.88 -5.48
CA GLY A 22 8.22 -30.52 -6.58
C GLY A 22 7.67 -29.41 -7.47
N ILE A 23 6.39 -29.50 -7.85
CA ILE A 23 5.69 -28.45 -8.62
C ILE A 23 5.66 -27.14 -7.82
N PHE A 24 5.31 -27.22 -6.53
CA PHE A 24 5.26 -26.04 -5.65
C PHE A 24 6.62 -25.34 -5.55
N VAL A 25 7.70 -26.10 -5.34
CA VAL A 25 9.07 -25.58 -5.28
C VAL A 25 9.48 -25.00 -6.63
N SER A 26 9.23 -25.70 -7.73
CA SER A 26 9.53 -25.22 -9.09
C SER A 26 8.83 -23.88 -9.38
N ASN A 27 7.53 -23.78 -9.05
CA ASN A 27 6.78 -22.53 -9.24
C ASN A 27 7.34 -21.38 -8.40
N LYS A 28 7.78 -21.66 -7.17
CA LYS A 28 8.44 -20.66 -6.32
C LYS A 28 9.76 -20.18 -6.91
N PHE A 29 10.60 -21.09 -7.41
CA PHE A 29 11.85 -20.74 -8.07
C PHE A 29 11.61 -19.94 -9.35
N HIS A 30 10.66 -20.35 -10.17
CA HIS A 30 10.30 -19.63 -11.39
C HIS A 30 9.84 -18.20 -11.09
N GLN A 31 8.95 -18.01 -10.11
CA GLN A 31 8.52 -16.68 -9.70
C GLN A 31 9.66 -15.81 -9.17
N MET A 32 10.55 -16.39 -8.34
CA MET A 32 11.74 -15.68 -7.87
C MET A 32 12.66 -15.25 -9.02
N PHE A 33 12.80 -16.10 -10.04
CA PHE A 33 13.59 -15.80 -11.24
C PHE A 33 12.95 -14.68 -12.06
N LEU A 34 11.64 -14.74 -12.31
CA LEU A 34 10.89 -13.69 -12.99
C LEU A 34 11.01 -12.33 -12.28
N TYR A 35 10.98 -12.32 -10.94
CA TYR A 35 11.11 -11.07 -10.19
C TYR A 35 12.50 -10.48 -10.37
N LYS A 36 13.53 -11.32 -10.27
CA LYS A 36 14.91 -10.90 -10.44
C LYS A 36 15.19 -10.38 -11.86
N GLU A 37 14.65 -11.02 -12.89
CA GLU A 37 14.80 -10.54 -14.27
C GLU A 37 14.06 -9.23 -14.53
N ASN A 38 12.92 -9.00 -13.85
CA ASN A 38 12.08 -7.81 -14.04
C ASN A 38 12.26 -6.76 -12.94
N ASN A 39 13.27 -6.87 -12.08
CA ASN A 39 13.57 -5.99 -10.96
C ASN A 39 12.42 -5.81 -9.94
N ILE A 40 11.43 -6.72 -9.94
CA ILE A 40 10.26 -6.62 -9.07
C ILE A 40 10.70 -6.83 -7.61
N GLY A 41 10.40 -5.87 -6.76
CA GLY A 41 10.85 -5.86 -5.37
C GLY A 41 12.21 -5.22 -5.12
N ASP A 42 12.85 -4.67 -6.15
CA ASP A 42 14.02 -3.82 -5.96
C ASP A 42 13.63 -2.52 -5.25
N VAL A 43 14.55 -2.02 -4.43
CA VAL A 43 14.37 -0.76 -3.71
C VAL A 43 14.61 0.40 -4.67
N LEU A 44 13.61 1.26 -4.82
CA LEU A 44 13.68 2.47 -5.65
C LEU A 44 14.08 3.71 -4.84
N ASP A 45 13.62 3.80 -3.60
CA ASP A 45 13.71 4.98 -2.75
C ASP A 45 13.36 4.60 -1.30
N SER A 46 13.50 5.53 -0.36
CA SER A 46 12.98 5.39 1.00
C SER A 46 12.56 6.72 1.61
N TYR A 47 11.58 6.67 2.52
CA TYR A 47 11.25 7.79 3.39
C TYR A 47 11.13 7.31 4.83
N LYS A 48 11.86 7.97 5.75
CA LYS A 48 11.96 7.56 7.16
C LYS A 48 12.33 6.07 7.34
N ARG A 49 13.23 5.58 6.47
CA ARG A 49 13.71 4.18 6.40
C ARG A 49 12.65 3.16 5.94
N VAL A 50 11.50 3.61 5.45
CA VAL A 50 10.50 2.76 4.81
C VAL A 50 10.77 2.73 3.31
N ASN A 51 11.17 1.57 2.79
CA ASN A 51 11.53 1.42 1.37
C ASN A 51 10.30 1.46 0.47
N VAL A 52 10.48 2.09 -0.69
CA VAL A 52 9.62 1.98 -1.88
C VAL A 52 10.18 0.86 -2.74
N PHE A 53 9.34 -0.11 -3.05
CA PHE A 53 9.71 -1.23 -3.93
C PHE A 53 9.10 -1.08 -5.32
N TYR A 54 9.84 -1.50 -6.34
CA TYR A 54 9.34 -1.56 -7.71
C TYR A 54 8.27 -2.66 -7.85
N ASN A 55 7.11 -2.29 -8.41
CA ASN A 55 5.96 -3.19 -8.60
C ASN A 55 5.94 -3.88 -9.98
N GLY A 56 6.89 -3.57 -10.86
CA GLY A 56 6.81 -3.95 -12.27
C GLY A 56 5.95 -2.98 -13.10
N ASN A 57 5.93 -3.22 -14.42
CA ASN A 57 5.18 -2.38 -15.36
C ASN A 57 3.66 -2.63 -15.33
N ASN A 58 3.23 -3.81 -14.87
CA ASN A 58 1.82 -4.13 -14.70
C ASN A 58 1.36 -3.78 -13.27
N TYR A 59 0.82 -2.58 -13.11
CA TYR A 59 0.42 -2.02 -11.82
C TYR A 59 -0.61 -2.86 -11.03
N GLY A 60 -1.40 -3.68 -11.73
CA GLY A 60 -2.43 -4.54 -11.13
C GLY A 60 -1.94 -5.94 -10.76
N GLU A 61 -0.71 -6.29 -11.14
CA GLU A 61 -0.16 -7.61 -10.87
C GLU A 61 0.00 -7.84 -9.37
N ASN A 62 -0.29 -9.08 -8.95
CA ASN A 62 -0.29 -9.47 -7.55
C ASN A 62 0.98 -10.26 -7.24
N HIS A 63 1.87 -9.64 -6.46
CA HIS A 63 3.15 -10.23 -6.10
C HIS A 63 3.14 -10.98 -4.75
N GLY A 64 1.95 -11.39 -4.32
CA GLY A 64 1.70 -11.99 -3.03
C GLY A 64 1.44 -10.98 -1.92
N LYS A 65 1.09 -11.49 -0.75
CA LYS A 65 0.70 -10.69 0.41
C LYS A 65 1.94 -10.23 1.21
N SER A 66 1.88 -9.02 1.74
CA SER A 66 2.89 -8.39 2.61
C SER A 66 2.35 -8.25 4.03
N TYR A 67 3.17 -8.59 5.02
CA TYR A 67 2.80 -8.61 6.45
C TYR A 67 3.93 -8.05 7.30
N SER A 68 3.58 -7.46 8.44
CA SER A 68 4.51 -7.17 9.52
C SER A 68 4.98 -8.45 10.21
N LYS A 69 6.02 -8.33 11.06
CA LYS A 69 6.49 -9.43 11.92
C LYS A 69 5.41 -9.95 12.88
N ASP A 70 4.50 -9.08 13.31
CA ASP A 70 3.40 -9.42 14.22
C ASP A 70 2.09 -9.79 13.50
N GLY A 71 2.14 -10.01 12.18
CA GLY A 71 1.02 -10.54 11.39
C GLY A 71 0.03 -9.51 10.87
N TYR A 72 0.25 -8.21 11.08
CA TYR A 72 -0.55 -7.15 10.47
C TYR A 72 -0.38 -7.14 8.95
N TYR A 73 -1.48 -7.30 8.23
CA TYR A 73 -1.51 -7.33 6.77
C TYR A 73 -1.36 -5.93 6.19
N TYR A 74 -0.27 -5.69 5.44
CA TYR A 74 -0.05 -4.41 4.75
C TYR A 74 -0.86 -4.32 3.46
N GLY A 75 -0.82 -5.35 2.62
CA GLY A 75 -1.43 -5.31 1.30
C GLY A 75 -0.77 -6.31 0.34
N TYR A 76 -1.06 -6.19 -0.94
CA TYR A 76 -0.32 -6.93 -1.96
C TYR A 76 1.00 -6.23 -2.26
N LYS A 77 2.07 -7.01 -2.30
CA LYS A 77 3.37 -6.56 -2.80
C LYS A 77 3.19 -6.11 -4.26
N TRP A 78 3.78 -5.02 -4.72
CA TRP A 78 4.28 -3.83 -4.03
C TRP A 78 3.38 -2.65 -4.37
N GLN A 79 2.09 -2.79 -4.05
CA GLN A 79 1.07 -1.83 -4.43
C GLN A 79 1.07 -0.59 -3.53
N CYS A 80 0.39 0.48 -3.94
CA CYS A 80 0.34 1.74 -3.18
C CYS A 80 -0.29 1.58 -1.79
N VAL A 81 -1.33 0.75 -1.66
CA VAL A 81 -1.99 0.44 -0.38
C VAL A 81 -1.02 -0.28 0.58
N GLU A 82 -0.20 -1.18 0.06
CA GLU A 82 0.82 -1.89 0.85
C GLU A 82 1.82 -0.91 1.45
N TYR A 83 2.32 0.03 0.64
CA TYR A 83 3.27 1.04 1.07
C TYR A 83 2.72 1.93 2.18
N VAL A 84 1.53 2.54 2.00
CA VAL A 84 1.00 3.49 2.99
C VAL A 84 0.66 2.80 4.32
N LYS A 85 0.16 1.55 4.28
CA LYS A 85 -0.12 0.78 5.50
C LYS A 85 1.15 0.35 6.20
N ARG A 86 2.19 -0.05 5.45
CA ARG A 86 3.51 -0.36 6.00
C ARG A 86 4.16 0.88 6.62
N PHE A 87 4.10 2.02 5.94
CA PHE A 87 4.58 3.30 6.46
C PHE A 87 3.91 3.70 7.78
N TYR A 88 2.57 3.68 7.84
CA TYR A 88 1.84 4.02 9.07
C TYR A 88 2.13 3.05 10.21
N TYR A 89 2.30 1.76 9.91
CA TYR A 89 2.70 0.79 10.92
C TYR A 89 4.11 1.06 11.46
N GLU A 90 5.11 1.18 10.57
CA GLU A 90 6.53 1.30 10.97
C GLU A 90 6.86 2.66 11.58
N VAL A 91 6.28 3.74 11.06
CA VAL A 91 6.63 5.13 11.45
C VAL A 91 5.68 5.70 12.48
N LYS A 92 4.40 5.30 12.47
CA LYS A 92 3.37 5.86 13.36
C LYS A 92 2.85 4.85 14.39
N GLY A 93 3.35 3.61 14.40
CA GLY A 93 2.85 2.56 15.27
C GLY A 93 1.37 2.26 15.05
N HIS A 94 0.83 2.57 13.86
CA HIS A 94 -0.60 2.58 13.60
C HIS A 94 -1.02 1.40 12.72
N LYS A 95 -1.94 0.58 13.25
CA LYS A 95 -2.67 -0.44 12.49
C LYS A 95 -4.03 0.13 12.11
N MET A 96 -4.33 0.13 10.81
CA MET A 96 -5.66 0.53 10.34
C MET A 96 -6.66 -0.57 10.69
N PRO A 97 -7.82 -0.25 11.32
CA PRO A 97 -8.81 -1.24 11.72
C PRO A 97 -9.36 -2.08 10.56
N ASP A 98 -9.70 -1.42 9.45
CA ASP A 98 -10.08 -2.08 8.21
C ASP A 98 -8.84 -2.24 7.32
N VAL A 99 -8.44 -3.49 7.11
CA VAL A 99 -7.26 -3.85 6.33
C VAL A 99 -7.53 -4.00 4.83
N TYR A 100 -8.79 -3.92 4.39
CA TYR A 100 -9.22 -4.14 3.01
C TYR A 100 -9.61 -2.84 2.28
N GLY A 101 -9.91 -3.00 0.99
CA GLY A 101 -10.32 -1.94 0.08
C GLY A 101 -9.21 -1.51 -0.88
N ASN A 102 -9.64 -0.87 -1.96
CA ASN A 102 -8.75 -0.20 -2.89
C ASN A 102 -8.29 1.15 -2.32
N ALA A 103 -7.33 1.79 -2.96
CA ALA A 103 -6.80 3.08 -2.54
C ALA A 103 -7.89 4.15 -2.37
N LYS A 104 -8.88 4.22 -3.28
CA LYS A 104 -10.01 5.16 -3.16
C LYS A 104 -10.85 4.95 -1.90
N ASP A 105 -10.93 3.72 -1.38
CA ASP A 105 -11.75 3.36 -0.23
C ASP A 105 -11.10 3.81 1.10
N PHE A 106 -9.92 4.44 1.03
CA PHE A 106 -9.30 5.07 2.20
C PHE A 106 -10.02 6.36 2.59
N PHE A 107 -10.65 7.02 1.63
CA PHE A 107 -11.41 8.24 1.88
C PHE A 107 -12.90 7.92 1.99
N ASP A 108 -13.52 8.31 3.10
CA ASP A 108 -14.96 8.16 3.31
C ASP A 108 -15.66 9.49 3.08
N ILE A 109 -16.48 9.58 2.03
CA ILE A 109 -17.21 10.79 1.67
C ILE A 109 -18.20 11.24 2.76
N ASN A 110 -18.59 10.35 3.67
CA ASN A 110 -19.50 10.67 4.77
C ASN A 110 -18.77 11.13 6.04
N THR A 111 -17.45 10.97 6.11
CA THR A 111 -16.66 11.49 7.23
C THR A 111 -16.47 13.01 7.05
N GLU A 112 -16.91 13.79 8.04
CA GLU A 112 -16.79 15.24 8.05
C GLU A 112 -15.32 15.70 8.07
N HIS A 113 -15.07 16.94 7.61
CA HIS A 113 -13.73 17.52 7.67
C HIS A 113 -13.25 17.61 9.12
N GLY A 114 -12.08 17.04 9.43
CA GLY A 114 -11.51 17.03 10.77
C GLY A 114 -12.04 15.92 11.68
N HIS A 115 -12.84 14.98 11.17
CA HIS A 115 -13.42 13.90 11.96
C HIS A 115 -12.72 12.55 11.76
N LEU A 116 -12.92 11.63 12.70
CA LEU A 116 -12.35 10.29 12.68
C LEU A 116 -12.96 9.45 11.55
N ASN A 117 -12.14 9.07 10.57
CA ASN A 117 -12.44 7.97 9.67
C ASN A 117 -12.21 6.65 10.45
N LYS A 118 -13.29 6.06 10.94
CA LYS A 118 -13.26 4.86 11.80
C LYS A 118 -12.62 3.64 11.12
N ARG A 119 -12.80 3.49 9.81
CA ARG A 119 -12.21 2.38 9.04
C ARG A 119 -10.69 2.46 8.99
N ARG A 120 -10.14 3.66 8.96
CA ARG A 120 -8.68 3.88 8.92
C ARG A 120 -8.08 4.18 10.29
N GLY A 121 -8.88 4.58 11.27
CA GLY A 121 -8.41 5.00 12.59
C GLY A 121 -7.59 6.29 12.53
N LEU A 122 -7.92 7.18 11.59
CA LEU A 122 -7.20 8.42 11.30
C LEU A 122 -8.19 9.59 11.18
N ILE A 123 -7.75 10.80 11.49
CA ILE A 123 -8.55 12.01 11.24
C ILE A 123 -8.51 12.32 9.75
N GLN A 124 -9.66 12.56 9.15
CA GLN A 124 -9.81 12.83 7.72
C GLN A 124 -10.04 14.31 7.47
N TYR A 125 -9.28 14.87 6.53
CA TYR A 125 -9.44 16.24 6.08
C TYR A 125 -9.76 16.24 4.58
N ARG A 126 -10.69 17.11 4.19
CA ARG A 126 -11.08 17.33 2.80
C ARG A 126 -10.13 18.31 2.13
N ASN A 127 -9.78 18.05 0.87
CA ASN A 127 -9.11 19.04 0.03
C ASN A 127 -10.06 20.24 -0.22
N GLY A 128 -9.55 21.47 -0.18
CA GLY A 128 -10.37 22.68 -0.29
C GLY A 128 -11.02 23.15 1.02
N GLU A 129 -10.47 22.73 2.17
CA GLU A 129 -10.90 23.16 3.51
C GLU A 129 -9.74 23.78 4.31
N ASN A 130 -9.98 24.12 5.58
CA ASN A 130 -9.11 25.00 6.38
C ASN A 130 -7.93 24.31 7.08
N GLU A 131 -7.73 23.01 6.91
CA GLU A 131 -6.55 22.32 7.43
C GLU A 131 -5.41 22.32 6.39
N LYS A 132 -4.18 22.65 6.81
CA LYS A 132 -2.98 22.51 5.96
C LYS A 132 -2.52 21.05 5.96
N PRO A 133 -2.12 20.45 4.83
CA PRO A 133 -1.42 19.16 4.84
C PRO A 133 -0.11 19.26 5.64
N LYS A 134 0.35 18.13 6.18
CA LYS A 134 1.60 17.99 6.92
C LYS A 134 2.38 16.80 6.39
N ALA A 135 3.70 16.79 6.63
CA ALA A 135 4.50 15.60 6.40
C ALA A 135 3.88 14.40 7.16
N ASP A 136 4.01 13.22 6.56
CA ASP A 136 3.41 11.94 6.95
C ASP A 136 1.89 11.80 6.71
N ASP A 137 1.20 12.82 6.21
CA ASP A 137 -0.21 12.67 5.84
C ASP A 137 -0.36 11.67 4.70
N LEU A 138 -1.40 10.85 4.78
CA LEU A 138 -1.79 9.91 3.72
C LEU A 138 -2.75 10.64 2.79
N LEU A 139 -2.28 10.98 1.58
CA LEU A 139 -3.10 11.60 0.54
C LEU A 139 -3.90 10.54 -0.23
N VAL A 140 -5.18 10.79 -0.49
CA VAL A 140 -6.07 9.85 -1.20
C VAL A 140 -6.60 10.47 -2.49
N PHE A 141 -6.38 9.79 -3.61
CA PHE A 141 -6.95 10.09 -4.91
C PHE A 141 -8.06 9.09 -5.25
N THR A 142 -9.21 9.59 -5.68
CA THR A 142 -10.42 8.80 -5.97
C THR A 142 -10.87 8.89 -7.43
N ASP A 143 -10.03 9.49 -8.29
CA ASP A 143 -10.24 9.84 -9.69
C ASP A 143 -10.15 8.65 -10.67
N THR A 144 -9.72 7.47 -10.20
CA THR A 144 -9.63 6.24 -11.02
C THR A 144 -10.45 5.10 -10.42
N LYS A 145 -10.60 4.00 -11.18
CA LYS A 145 -11.35 2.79 -10.74
C LYS A 145 -10.93 2.30 -9.35
N PHE A 146 -9.62 2.29 -9.07
CA PHE A 146 -9.06 1.84 -7.79
C PHE A 146 -8.56 2.98 -6.90
N GLY A 147 -8.44 4.20 -7.44
CA GLY A 147 -7.82 5.33 -6.77
C GLY A 147 -6.29 5.18 -6.68
N HIS A 148 -5.68 6.07 -5.91
CA HIS A 148 -4.26 6.01 -5.55
C HIS A 148 -4.02 6.61 -4.17
N VAL A 149 -3.01 6.14 -3.46
CA VAL A 149 -2.63 6.66 -2.14
C VAL A 149 -1.14 6.88 -2.07
N VAL A 150 -0.74 7.98 -1.43
CA VAL A 150 0.65 8.43 -1.31
C VAL A 150 0.91 9.00 0.08
N ILE A 151 2.16 9.13 0.47
CA ILE A 151 2.57 9.77 1.74
C ILE A 151 3.18 11.13 1.43
N VAL A 152 2.72 12.18 2.10
CA VAL A 152 3.37 13.50 2.03
C VAL A 152 4.71 13.43 2.76
N THR A 153 5.78 13.84 2.09
CA THR A 153 7.14 13.85 2.63
C THR A 153 7.62 15.24 3.01
N GLU A 154 7.12 16.25 2.31
CA GLU A 154 7.45 17.66 2.53
C GLU A 154 6.24 18.54 2.20
N VAL A 155 6.11 19.65 2.93
CA VAL A 155 5.12 20.70 2.68
C VAL A 155 5.85 22.02 2.60
N GLY A 156 6.02 22.54 1.39
CA GLY A 156 6.58 23.87 1.13
C GLY A 156 5.54 24.98 1.25
N ASP A 157 5.89 26.15 0.71
CA ASP A 157 5.00 27.31 0.70
C ASP A 157 3.87 27.15 -0.33
N ASP A 158 4.19 26.67 -1.52
CA ASP A 158 3.27 26.52 -2.66
C ASP A 158 3.27 25.11 -3.27
N TYR A 159 3.90 24.14 -2.61
CA TYR A 159 3.92 22.74 -3.03
C TYR A 159 3.86 21.76 -1.86
N ILE A 160 3.54 20.51 -2.21
CA ILE A 160 3.87 19.33 -1.41
C ILE A 160 4.73 18.38 -2.23
N GLU A 161 5.64 17.66 -1.59
CA GLU A 161 6.30 16.48 -2.17
C GLU A 161 5.72 15.22 -1.56
N VAL A 162 5.47 14.20 -2.38
CA VAL A 162 4.97 12.90 -1.95
C VAL A 162 5.94 11.78 -2.31
N ILE A 163 5.82 10.67 -1.58
CA ILE A 163 6.44 9.39 -1.91
C ILE A 163 5.37 8.31 -2.11
N GLN A 164 5.59 7.42 -3.08
CA GLN A 164 4.61 6.45 -3.55
C GLN A 164 5.22 5.15 -4.07
N GLN A 165 4.44 4.08 -4.04
CA GLN A 165 4.68 2.82 -4.76
C GLN A 165 3.65 2.67 -5.90
N ASN A 166 3.90 1.72 -6.79
CA ASN A 166 3.00 1.36 -7.89
C ASN A 166 2.78 2.51 -8.89
N MET A 167 3.87 3.21 -9.24
CA MET A 167 3.91 4.25 -10.26
C MET A 167 5.16 4.10 -11.16
N GLY A 168 5.50 2.87 -11.51
CA GLY A 168 6.70 2.53 -12.27
C GLY A 168 7.94 2.81 -11.42
N SER A 169 8.93 3.46 -12.00
CA SER A 169 10.12 3.94 -11.29
C SER A 169 9.92 5.30 -10.60
N SER A 170 8.75 5.95 -10.75
CA SER A 170 8.47 7.25 -10.14
C SER A 170 8.07 7.09 -8.67
N SER A 171 9.06 7.12 -7.78
CA SER A 171 8.85 7.06 -6.33
C SER A 171 8.40 8.39 -5.72
N ARG A 172 8.74 9.53 -6.35
CA ARG A 172 8.43 10.89 -5.88
C ARG A 172 7.60 11.67 -6.89
N ASP A 173 6.75 12.55 -6.38
CA ASP A 173 6.06 13.55 -7.20
C ASP A 173 5.79 14.83 -6.38
N LYS A 174 5.57 15.95 -7.08
CA LYS A 174 5.21 17.23 -6.48
C LYS A 174 3.84 17.70 -6.97
N PHE A 175 3.06 18.24 -6.04
CA PHE A 175 1.75 18.82 -6.30
C PHE A 175 1.72 20.26 -5.85
N THR A 176 0.96 21.09 -6.54
CA THR A 176 0.77 22.49 -6.14
C THR A 176 -0.08 22.56 -4.87
N LEU A 177 0.34 23.37 -3.91
CA LEU A 177 -0.42 23.74 -2.72
C LEU A 177 -0.80 25.22 -2.82
N LYS A 178 -2.09 25.53 -2.79
CA LYS A 178 -2.60 26.90 -2.79
C LYS A 178 -3.34 27.18 -1.51
N TYR A 179 -3.12 28.37 -0.93
CA TYR A 179 -3.93 28.89 0.16
C TYR A 179 -4.73 30.09 -0.33
N LYS A 180 -6.07 29.98 -0.35
CA LYS A 180 -6.99 31.05 -0.78
C LYS A 180 -8.25 30.98 0.06
N ASN A 181 -8.80 32.13 0.45
CA ASN A 181 -10.06 32.22 1.20
C ASN A 181 -10.06 31.34 2.48
N LYS A 182 -8.93 31.31 3.21
CA LYS A 182 -8.72 30.47 4.40
C LYS A 182 -8.83 28.96 4.16
N LYS A 183 -8.63 28.50 2.93
CA LYS A 183 -8.72 27.09 2.51
C LYS A 183 -7.45 26.67 1.76
N TYR A 184 -7.05 25.41 1.95
CA TYR A 184 -5.92 24.77 1.31
C TYR A 184 -6.37 23.87 0.16
N PHE A 185 -5.72 24.02 -0.99
CA PHE A 185 -6.01 23.26 -2.20
C PHE A 185 -4.74 22.58 -2.70
N ILE A 186 -4.73 21.25 -2.69
CA ILE A 186 -3.71 20.45 -3.37
C ILE A 186 -4.22 20.11 -4.77
N GLY A 187 -3.37 20.29 -5.79
CA GLY A 187 -3.74 20.02 -7.17
C GLY A 187 -2.58 20.12 -8.16
N GLY A 188 -2.87 20.63 -9.35
CA GLY A 188 -1.93 20.69 -10.47
C GLY A 188 -2.14 19.49 -11.38
N LYS A 189 -1.28 18.47 -11.25
CA LYS A 189 -1.36 17.24 -12.07
C LYS A 189 -2.65 16.45 -11.81
N ARG A 190 -2.99 16.26 -10.53
CA ARG A 190 -4.18 15.58 -10.04
C ARG A 190 -4.63 16.23 -8.74
N SER A 191 -5.92 16.11 -8.42
CA SER A 191 -6.48 16.64 -7.17
C SER A 191 -6.88 15.48 -6.26
N PRO A 192 -6.33 15.38 -5.03
CA PRO A 192 -6.78 14.38 -4.07
C PRO A 192 -8.17 14.74 -3.54
N ALA A 193 -8.92 13.74 -3.08
CA ALA A 193 -10.14 13.94 -2.30
C ALA A 193 -9.83 14.61 -0.95
N GLY A 194 -8.65 14.31 -0.39
CA GLY A 194 -8.16 14.85 0.85
C GLY A 194 -7.02 14.01 1.42
N TRP A 195 -6.83 14.10 2.73
CA TRP A 195 -5.78 13.37 3.42
C TRP A 195 -6.21 12.88 4.80
N LEU A 196 -5.53 11.84 5.27
CA LEU A 196 -5.72 11.22 6.57
C LEU A 196 -4.48 11.46 7.43
N ARG A 197 -4.69 11.67 8.73
CA ARG A 197 -3.61 11.95 9.69
C ARG A 197 -3.78 11.15 10.98
N LYS A 198 -2.67 10.60 11.48
CA LYS A 198 -2.63 10.08 12.84
C LYS A 198 -2.45 11.25 13.79
N VAL A 199 -3.42 11.47 14.67
CA VAL A 199 -3.27 12.37 15.82
C VAL A 199 -2.72 11.57 16.99
N ASN A 200 -1.70 12.10 17.66
CA ASN A 200 -1.29 11.60 18.96
C ASN A 200 -2.17 12.30 19.99
N TYR A 201 -2.93 11.53 20.76
CA TYR A 201 -3.49 12.05 21.99
C TYR A 201 -2.34 12.02 22.98
N ASN A 202 -1.78 13.20 23.28
CA ASN A 202 -0.89 13.37 24.41
C ASN A 202 -1.69 13.19 25.70
#